data_AF-A0A9E2CVF1-F1
#
_entry.id   AF-A0A9E2CVF1-F1
#
_cell.length_a   1.000
_cell.length_b   1.000
_cell.length_c   1.000
_cell.angle_alpha   90.00
_cell.angle_beta   90.00
_cell.angle_gamma   90.00
#
_symmetry.space_group_name_H-M   'P 1'
#
loop_
_entity.id
_entity.type
_entity.pdbx_description
1 polymer ?
#
loop_
_entity_poly.entity_id
_entity_poly.type
_entity_poly.pdbx_seq_one_letter_code
_entity_poly.pdbx_strand_id
1 'polypeptide(L)'
;MAETENAPSWLNELDRKEAEWAASYLSKRWPEGLKAKPSPTPPMLYHSLAESIHELEKYAAGVKLIERMRNSIRQRRYRLAEGGRKTCSFTLPLNTKDKLKILAKNADTTETAIIESLIAGALQSSQDQKEGKRREALEKTITRNSSKLAQELNKIRLEVTTKHLDASLRRLAGWQVYLNEQTPELSAEQESEANRIAEKRMREIQEAIRAVLAKHEMMSPRNI
;
A
#
# COMPACT_ATOMS: atom_id res chain seq x y z
N MET A 1 -58.89 7.02 9.37
CA MET A 1 -58.74 7.44 7.97
C MET A 1 -59.65 8.63 7.75
N ALA A 2 -59.11 9.84 7.85
CA ALA A 2 -59.78 11.09 7.50
C ALA A 2 -58.70 12.18 7.37
N GLU A 3 -58.81 13.01 6.33
CA GLU A 3 -58.11 14.30 6.14
C GLU A 3 -56.63 14.30 5.68
N THR A 4 -56.27 13.48 4.70
CA THR A 4 -55.05 13.68 3.88
C THR A 4 -55.33 13.97 2.41
N GLU A 5 -56.57 14.30 2.03
CA GLU A 5 -56.94 14.51 0.61
C GLU A 5 -56.43 15.83 0.00
N ASN A 6 -56.00 16.80 0.81
CA ASN A 6 -55.51 18.11 0.32
C ASN A 6 -54.06 18.44 0.69
N ALA A 7 -53.29 17.48 1.22
CA ALA A 7 -51.87 17.71 1.50
C ALA A 7 -51.05 17.60 0.20
N PRO A 8 -50.19 18.58 -0.12
CA PRO A 8 -49.28 18.46 -1.26
C PRO A 8 -48.50 17.15 -1.23
N SER A 9 -48.50 16.41 -2.34
CA SER A 9 -47.95 15.04 -2.42
C SER A 9 -46.50 14.91 -1.92
N TRP A 10 -45.69 15.96 -2.08
CA TRP A 10 -44.30 16.01 -1.65
C TRP A 10 -44.10 16.09 -0.13
N LEU A 11 -45.13 16.45 0.66
CA LEU A 11 -45.06 16.42 2.13
C LEU A 11 -45.04 14.99 2.68
N ASN A 12 -45.67 14.06 1.96
CA ASN A 12 -45.69 12.64 2.33
C ASN A 12 -44.33 11.97 2.15
N GLU A 13 -43.41 12.61 1.42
CA GLU A 13 -42.03 12.17 1.22
C GLU A 13 -41.07 12.67 2.30
N LEU A 14 -41.53 13.47 3.26
CA LEU A 14 -40.69 14.02 4.34
C LEU A 14 -40.64 13.06 5.53
N ASP A 15 -39.43 12.72 5.96
CA ASP A 15 -39.26 12.06 7.25
C ASP A 15 -39.66 12.99 8.40
N ARG A 16 -40.00 12.42 9.56
CA ARG A 16 -40.40 13.20 10.75
C ARG A 16 -39.41 14.31 11.10
N LYS A 17 -38.11 14.04 11.04
CA LYS A 17 -37.05 15.03 11.33
C LYS A 17 -36.99 16.15 10.28
N GLU A 18 -37.40 15.86 9.05
CA GLU A 18 -37.47 16.86 7.97
C GLU A 18 -38.74 17.68 8.07
N ALA A 19 -39.87 17.07 8.45
CA ALA A 19 -41.12 17.76 8.74
C ALA A 19 -40.99 18.73 9.93
N GLU A 20 -40.35 18.29 11.03
CA GLU A 20 -40.06 19.14 12.21
C GLU A 20 -39.18 20.35 11.82
N TRP A 21 -38.21 20.11 10.95
CA TRP A 21 -37.34 21.16 10.43
C TRP A 21 -38.07 22.12 9.48
N ALA A 22 -38.93 21.60 8.60
CA ALA A 22 -39.73 22.39 7.67
C ALA A 22 -40.69 23.32 8.42
N ALA A 23 -41.40 22.79 9.43
CA ALA A 23 -42.25 23.58 10.32
C ALA A 23 -41.46 24.67 11.05
N SER A 24 -40.29 24.33 11.60
CA SER A 24 -39.39 25.30 12.24
C SER A 24 -38.89 26.38 11.27
N TYR A 25 -38.57 26.01 10.03
CA TYR A 25 -38.09 26.90 8.99
C TYR A 25 -39.16 27.92 8.58
N LEU A 26 -40.40 27.46 8.36
CA LEU A 26 -41.54 28.33 8.04
C LEU A 26 -41.94 29.19 9.23
N SER A 27 -41.98 28.63 10.44
CA SER A 27 -42.34 29.36 11.67
C SER A 27 -41.41 30.56 11.95
N LYS A 28 -40.12 30.44 11.62
CA LYS A 28 -39.14 31.53 11.75
C LYS A 28 -39.23 32.60 10.66
N ARG A 29 -39.83 32.27 9.52
CA ARG A 29 -39.91 33.14 8.33
C ARG A 29 -41.36 33.44 7.95
N TRP A 30 -42.25 33.28 8.92
CA TRP A 30 -43.68 33.40 8.73
C TRP A 30 -44.04 34.87 8.50
N PRO A 31 -44.75 35.21 7.42
CA PRO A 31 -45.21 36.58 7.19
C PRO A 31 -46.10 37.06 8.34
N GLU A 32 -45.88 38.30 8.79
CA GLU A 32 -46.71 38.93 9.82
C GLU A 32 -48.16 39.08 9.33
N GLY A 33 -49.13 38.71 10.16
CA GLY A 33 -50.56 38.83 9.84
C GLY A 33 -51.22 37.60 9.19
N LEU A 34 -50.45 36.58 8.78
CA LEU A 34 -51.02 35.31 8.30
C LEU A 34 -51.47 34.40 9.43
N LYS A 35 -52.68 33.86 9.32
CA LYS A 35 -53.24 32.83 10.21
C LYS A 35 -52.57 31.47 9.91
N ALA A 36 -52.70 30.50 10.82
CA ALA A 36 -52.16 29.15 10.68
C ALA A 36 -50.62 29.06 10.58
N LYS A 37 -49.91 29.64 11.56
CA LYS A 37 -48.45 29.47 11.69
C LYS A 37 -48.11 28.01 12.06
N PRO A 38 -47.14 27.36 11.39
CA PRO A 38 -46.85 25.95 11.63
C PRO A 38 -46.23 25.75 13.02
N SER A 39 -46.66 24.70 13.71
CA SER A 39 -46.07 24.26 14.98
C SER A 39 -45.07 23.12 14.73
N PRO A 40 -43.82 23.22 15.22
CA PRO A 40 -42.83 22.15 15.07
C PRO A 40 -43.03 20.97 16.05
N THR A 41 -44.05 21.00 16.92
CA THR A 41 -44.29 19.96 17.92
C THR A 41 -45.24 18.84 17.44
N PRO A 42 -44.96 17.56 17.74
CA PRO A 42 -45.93 16.48 17.61
C PRO A 42 -47.05 16.69 18.65
N PRO A 43 -48.34 16.59 18.31
CA PRO A 43 -48.93 15.55 17.45
C PRO A 43 -49.51 16.03 16.10
N MET A 44 -49.65 17.33 15.87
CA MET A 44 -50.28 17.90 14.65
C MET A 44 -49.28 18.47 13.64
N LEU A 45 -48.02 18.04 13.70
CA LEU A 45 -46.94 18.55 12.85
C LEU A 45 -47.30 18.53 11.35
N TYR A 46 -47.68 17.37 10.81
CA TYR A 46 -47.97 17.24 9.38
C TYR A 46 -49.25 18.00 8.98
N HIS A 47 -50.27 17.97 9.84
CA HIS A 47 -51.53 18.67 9.60
C HIS A 47 -51.34 20.20 9.60
N SER A 48 -50.71 20.75 10.65
CA SER A 48 -50.41 22.18 10.75
C SER A 48 -49.46 22.64 9.64
N LEU A 49 -48.50 21.81 9.23
CA LEU A 49 -47.61 22.10 8.12
C LEU A 49 -48.36 22.15 6.77
N ALA A 50 -49.29 21.22 6.53
CA ALA A 50 -50.12 21.21 5.33
C ALA A 50 -51.04 22.45 5.25
N GLU A 51 -51.71 22.80 6.35
CA GLU A 51 -52.53 24.02 6.44
C GLU A 51 -51.70 25.28 6.20
N SER A 52 -50.52 25.36 6.82
CA SER A 52 -49.59 26.48 6.65
C SER A 52 -49.14 26.63 5.19
N ILE A 53 -48.88 25.52 4.51
CA ILE A 53 -48.48 25.54 3.10
C ILE A 53 -49.62 26.00 2.22
N HIS A 54 -50.85 25.52 2.47
CA HIS A 54 -52.02 25.94 1.72
C HIS A 54 -52.32 27.44 1.90
N GLU A 55 -52.10 27.99 3.09
CA GLU A 55 -52.24 29.42 3.34
C GLU A 55 -51.15 30.24 2.63
N LEU A 56 -49.92 29.72 2.56
CA LEU A 56 -48.82 30.37 1.83
C LEU A 56 -48.97 30.30 0.30
N GLU A 57 -49.60 29.25 -0.24
CA GLU A 57 -49.85 29.09 -1.68
C GLU A 57 -50.78 30.18 -2.25
N LYS A 58 -51.63 30.79 -1.41
CA LYS A 58 -52.51 31.91 -1.79
C LYS A 58 -51.76 33.19 -2.16
N TYR A 59 -50.46 33.30 -1.81
CA TYR A 59 -49.66 34.51 -2.01
C TYR A 59 -48.39 34.21 -2.80
N ALA A 60 -48.05 35.05 -3.78
CA ALA A 60 -46.83 34.89 -4.58
C ALA A 60 -45.53 34.88 -3.75
N ALA A 61 -45.50 35.63 -2.64
CA ALA A 61 -44.38 35.62 -1.70
C ALA A 61 -44.29 34.31 -0.90
N GLY A 62 -45.43 33.70 -0.57
CA GLY A 62 -45.51 32.42 0.13
C GLY A 62 -45.05 31.25 -0.74
N VAL A 63 -45.42 31.24 -2.02
CA VAL A 63 -44.91 30.25 -3.00
C VAL A 63 -43.39 30.28 -3.09
N LYS A 64 -42.77 31.47 -3.19
CA LYS A 64 -41.30 31.62 -3.19
C LYS A 64 -40.66 31.14 -1.88
N LEU A 65 -41.33 31.33 -0.74
CA LEU A 65 -40.84 30.84 0.55
C LEU A 65 -40.86 29.30 0.60
N ILE A 66 -41.92 28.67 0.08
CA ILE A 66 -42.03 27.21 -0.06
C ILE A 66 -40.93 26.68 -0.98
N GLU A 67 -40.66 27.31 -2.12
CA GLU A 67 -39.57 26.90 -3.03
C GLU A 67 -38.20 26.95 -2.35
N ARG A 68 -37.89 28.03 -1.61
CA ARG A 68 -36.64 28.14 -0.84
C ARG A 68 -36.53 27.07 0.23
N MET A 69 -37.65 26.76 0.91
CA MET A 69 -37.70 25.67 1.89
C MET A 69 -37.38 24.33 1.22
N ARG A 70 -38.05 24.00 0.12
CA ARG A 70 -37.83 22.74 -0.64
C ARG A 70 -36.38 22.62 -1.11
N ASN A 71 -35.80 23.70 -1.62
CA ASN A 71 -34.38 23.74 -2.00
C ASN A 71 -33.44 23.48 -0.82
N SER A 72 -33.76 24.02 0.35
CA SER A 72 -32.97 23.82 1.56
C SER A 72 -33.06 22.39 2.07
N ILE A 73 -34.24 21.77 2.03
CA ILE A 73 -34.44 20.34 2.36
C ILE A 73 -33.64 19.47 1.39
N ARG A 74 -33.74 19.73 0.08
CA ARG A 74 -32.96 19.00 -0.94
C ARG A 74 -31.44 19.09 -0.69
N GLN A 75 -30.93 20.28 -0.39
CA GLN A 75 -29.52 20.46 -0.04
C GLN A 75 -29.13 19.70 1.24
N ARG A 76 -30.03 19.65 2.22
CA ARG A 76 -29.81 18.91 3.46
C ARG A 76 -29.77 17.41 3.23
N ARG A 77 -30.71 16.85 2.45
CA ARG A 77 -30.71 15.44 2.02
C ARG A 77 -29.39 15.09 1.33
N TYR A 78 -28.95 15.92 0.39
CA TYR A 78 -27.69 15.72 -0.32
C TYR A 78 -26.45 15.71 0.60
N ARG A 79 -26.45 16.52 1.67
CA ARG A 79 -25.35 16.55 2.66
C ARG A 79 -25.36 15.37 3.64
N LEU A 80 -26.54 14.81 3.91
CA LEU A 80 -26.71 13.72 4.89
C LEU A 80 -26.64 12.32 4.28
N ALA A 81 -26.79 12.17 2.96
CA ALA A 81 -26.64 10.89 2.29
C ALA A 81 -25.22 10.30 2.52
N GLU A 82 -25.09 8.98 2.66
CA GLU A 82 -23.81 8.28 2.92
C GLU A 82 -22.76 8.44 1.80
N GLY A 83 -23.14 9.01 0.65
CA GLY A 83 -22.25 9.46 -0.43
C GLY A 83 -22.07 10.99 -0.53
N GLY A 84 -22.52 11.74 0.47
CA GLY A 84 -22.47 13.21 0.50
C GLY A 84 -21.04 13.73 0.66
N ARG A 85 -20.68 14.74 -0.14
CA ARG A 85 -19.37 15.39 -0.05
C ARG A 85 -19.26 16.15 1.29
N LYS A 86 -18.24 15.82 2.10
CA LYS A 86 -17.83 16.68 3.21
C LYS A 86 -17.08 17.89 2.64
N THR A 87 -17.59 19.08 2.90
CA THR A 87 -16.95 20.32 2.44
C THR A 87 -15.71 20.60 3.29
N CYS A 88 -14.53 20.48 2.68
CA CYS A 88 -13.27 20.98 3.24
C CYS A 88 -12.92 22.31 2.56
N SER A 89 -12.93 23.39 3.33
CA SER A 89 -12.52 24.71 2.83
C SER A 89 -11.05 24.92 3.15
N PHE A 90 -10.23 25.14 2.12
CA PHE A 90 -8.82 25.50 2.26
C PHE A 90 -8.52 26.74 1.41
N THR A 91 -7.61 27.59 1.89
CA THR A 91 -7.19 28.79 1.17
C THR A 91 -5.91 28.46 0.41
N LEU A 92 -5.95 28.51 -0.92
CA LEU A 92 -4.76 28.40 -1.76
C LEU A 92 -4.30 29.79 -2.23
N PRO A 93 -2.98 30.01 -2.38
CA PRO A 93 -2.47 31.12 -3.15
C PRO A 93 -3.03 31.11 -4.59
N LEU A 94 -3.26 32.29 -5.18
CA LEU A 94 -3.80 32.41 -6.54
C LEU A 94 -3.01 31.58 -7.56
N ASN A 95 -1.69 31.69 -7.53
CA ASN A 95 -0.81 30.95 -8.44
C ASN A 95 -1.01 29.43 -8.37
N THR A 96 -1.30 28.89 -7.18
CA THR A 96 -1.52 27.45 -7.00
C THR A 96 -2.89 27.04 -7.56
N LYS A 97 -3.91 27.88 -7.38
CA LYS A 97 -5.24 27.66 -7.95
C LYS A 97 -5.19 27.69 -9.49
N ASP A 98 -4.48 28.64 -10.08
CA ASP A 98 -4.37 28.75 -11.53
C ASP A 98 -3.65 27.54 -12.13
N LYS A 99 -2.57 27.06 -11.47
CA LYS A 99 -1.90 25.82 -11.85
C LYS A 99 -2.82 24.61 -11.75
N LEU A 100 -3.59 24.50 -10.67
CA LEU A 100 -4.56 23.40 -10.50
C LEU A 100 -5.60 23.40 -11.62
N LYS A 101 -6.10 24.58 -11.99
CA LYS A 101 -7.07 24.76 -13.07
C LYS A 101 -6.49 24.38 -14.43
N ILE A 102 -5.24 24.76 -14.71
CA ILE A 102 -4.54 24.36 -15.95
C ILE A 102 -4.36 22.84 -15.99
N LEU A 103 -3.94 22.22 -14.88
CA LEU A 103 -3.76 20.77 -14.79
C LEU A 103 -5.08 20.02 -15.00
N ALA A 104 -6.15 20.47 -14.35
CA ALA A 104 -7.48 19.91 -14.51
C ALA A 104 -7.96 20.01 -15.97
N LYS A 105 -7.74 21.16 -16.62
CA LYS A 105 -8.10 21.37 -18.03
C LYS A 105 -7.29 20.45 -18.97
N ASN A 106 -6.00 20.29 -18.73
CA ASN A 106 -5.14 19.45 -19.58
C ASN A 106 -5.47 17.96 -19.45
N ALA A 107 -5.92 17.53 -18.26
CA ALA A 107 -6.31 16.16 -17.98
C ALA A 107 -7.81 15.89 -18.19
N ASP A 108 -8.56 16.86 -18.72
CA ASP A 108 -10.01 16.81 -18.94
C ASP A 108 -10.82 16.31 -17.72
N THR A 109 -10.39 16.75 -16.53
CA THR A 109 -10.92 16.31 -15.23
C THR A 109 -11.21 17.50 -14.31
N THR A 110 -11.78 17.22 -13.14
CA THR A 110 -12.06 18.26 -12.14
C THR A 110 -10.84 18.53 -11.27
N GLU A 111 -10.72 19.78 -10.78
CA GLU A 111 -9.70 20.18 -9.81
C GLU A 111 -9.65 19.25 -8.59
N THR A 112 -10.81 18.75 -8.14
CA THR A 112 -10.91 17.75 -7.05
C THR A 112 -10.31 16.40 -7.41
N ALA A 113 -10.54 15.91 -8.64
CA ALA A 113 -9.98 14.63 -9.09
C ALA A 113 -8.45 14.71 -9.21
N ILE A 114 -7.90 15.86 -9.61
CA ILE A 114 -6.46 16.09 -9.62
C ILE A 114 -5.89 16.01 -8.20
N ILE A 115 -6.53 16.68 -7.22
CA ILE A 115 -6.11 16.61 -5.82
C ILE A 115 -6.15 15.16 -5.30
N GLU A 116 -7.23 14.42 -5.59
CA GLU A 116 -7.36 13.01 -5.22
C GLU A 116 -6.23 12.17 -5.82
N SER A 117 -5.92 12.36 -7.10
CA SER A 117 -4.83 11.63 -7.78
C SER A 117 -3.45 11.94 -7.17
N LEU A 118 -3.20 13.21 -6.80
CA LEU A 118 -1.95 13.62 -6.17
C LEU A 118 -1.80 13.05 -4.77
N ILE A 119 -2.89 12.99 -3.99
CA ILE A 119 -2.90 12.38 -2.66
C ILE A 119 -2.65 10.87 -2.77
N ALA A 120 -3.35 10.20 -3.69
CA ALA A 120 -3.16 8.77 -3.93
C ALA A 120 -1.73 8.46 -4.39
N GLY A 121 -1.20 9.26 -5.33
CA GLY A 121 0.18 9.12 -5.80
C GLY A 121 1.22 9.36 -4.71
N ALA A 122 1.02 10.33 -3.83
CA ALA A 122 1.92 10.58 -2.70
C ALA A 122 1.89 9.43 -1.68
N LEU A 123 0.72 8.86 -1.42
CA LEU A 123 0.58 7.70 -0.52
C LEU A 123 1.28 6.47 -1.12
N GLN A 124 1.06 6.20 -2.41
CA GLN A 124 1.68 5.09 -3.11
C GLN A 124 3.20 5.25 -3.16
N SER A 125 3.70 6.43 -3.53
CA SER A 125 5.15 6.71 -3.56
C SER A 125 5.81 6.51 -2.19
N SER A 126 5.14 6.88 -1.09
CA SER A 126 5.66 6.63 0.26
C SER A 126 5.72 5.14 0.59
N GLN A 127 4.72 4.36 0.17
CA GLN A 127 4.70 2.91 0.35
C GLN A 127 5.78 2.24 -0.50
N ASP A 128 5.89 2.60 -1.77
CA ASP A 128 6.90 2.08 -2.70
C ASP A 128 8.31 2.39 -2.19
N GLN A 129 8.55 3.59 -1.64
CA GLN A 129 9.85 3.94 -1.06
C GLN A 129 10.17 3.09 0.18
N LYS A 130 9.17 2.82 1.03
CA LYS A 130 9.36 1.94 2.20
C LYS A 130 9.63 0.50 1.77
N GLU A 131 8.91 0.01 0.77
CA GLU A 131 9.11 -1.33 0.23
C GLU A 131 10.47 -1.45 -0.46
N GLY A 132 10.87 -0.47 -1.27
CA GLY A 132 12.19 -0.39 -1.89
C GLY A 132 13.32 -0.48 -0.87
N LYS A 133 13.23 0.28 0.23
CA LYS A 133 14.20 0.20 1.34
C LYS A 133 14.23 -1.18 2.01
N ARG A 134 13.08 -1.84 2.15
CA ARG A 134 13.01 -3.22 2.70
C ARG A 134 13.68 -4.22 1.77
N ARG A 135 13.41 -4.13 0.46
CA ARG A 135 14.03 -4.99 -0.56
C ARG A 135 15.54 -4.80 -0.60
N GLU A 136 16.01 -3.55 -0.60
CA GLU A 136 17.44 -3.24 -0.57
C GLU A 136 18.12 -3.76 0.70
N ALA A 137 17.47 -3.65 1.87
CA ALA A 137 17.99 -4.21 3.12
C ALA A 137 18.07 -5.75 3.08
N LEU A 138 17.07 -6.41 2.48
CA LEU A 138 17.06 -7.85 2.30
C LEU A 138 18.19 -8.30 1.36
N GLU A 139 18.36 -7.61 0.23
CA GLU A 139 19.41 -7.89 -0.75
C GLU A 139 20.82 -7.69 -0.15
N LYS A 140 21.03 -6.62 0.63
CA LYS A 140 22.27 -6.43 1.41
C LYS A 140 22.53 -7.56 2.40
N THR A 141 21.48 -8.11 3.00
CA THR A 141 21.59 -9.24 3.93
C THR A 141 21.95 -10.52 3.20
N ILE A 142 21.30 -10.80 2.07
CA ILE A 142 21.57 -11.97 1.22
C ILE A 142 23.00 -11.93 0.66
N THR A 143 23.42 -10.79 0.12
CA THR A 143 24.79 -10.59 -0.41
C THR A 143 25.84 -10.71 0.69
N ARG A 144 25.60 -10.15 1.88
CA ARG A 144 26.48 -10.34 3.04
C ARG A 144 26.56 -11.81 3.46
N ASN A 145 25.42 -12.50 3.56
CA ASN A 145 25.40 -13.90 4.00
C ASN A 145 26.06 -14.83 2.96
N SER A 146 25.82 -14.62 1.67
CA SER A 146 26.47 -15.37 0.59
C SER A 146 27.98 -15.13 0.56
N SER A 147 28.44 -13.88 0.75
CA SER A 147 29.87 -13.56 0.84
C SER A 147 30.54 -14.26 2.04
N LYS A 148 29.88 -14.31 3.19
CA LYS A 148 30.36 -15.05 4.37
C LYS A 148 30.44 -16.55 4.12
N LEU A 149 29.42 -17.14 3.50
CA LEU A 149 29.42 -18.56 3.17
C LEU A 149 30.56 -18.89 2.21
N ALA A 150 30.79 -18.06 1.18
CA ALA A 150 31.90 -18.23 0.26
C ALA A 150 33.27 -18.14 0.96
N GLN A 151 33.41 -17.22 1.92
CA GLN A 151 34.63 -17.12 2.75
C GLN A 151 34.87 -18.38 3.59
N GLU A 152 33.83 -18.91 4.25
CA GLU A 152 33.95 -20.13 5.05
C GLU A 152 34.29 -21.35 4.18
N LEU A 153 33.66 -21.50 3.01
CA LEU A 153 33.98 -22.59 2.07
C LEU A 153 35.43 -22.50 1.57
N ASN A 154 35.92 -21.29 1.27
CA ASN A 154 37.32 -21.09 0.88
C ASN A 154 38.28 -21.43 2.01
N LYS A 155 37.94 -21.09 3.26
CA LYS A 155 38.74 -21.44 4.44
C LYS A 155 38.85 -22.95 4.62
N ILE A 156 37.73 -23.66 4.49
CA ILE A 156 37.69 -25.14 4.55
C ILE A 156 38.54 -25.75 3.44
N ARG A 157 38.41 -25.24 2.21
CA ARG A 157 39.22 -25.69 1.07
C ARG A 157 40.71 -25.50 1.34
N LEU A 158 41.11 -24.34 1.83
CA LEU A 158 42.50 -24.05 2.21
C LEU A 158 43.00 -25.02 3.28
N GLU A 159 42.22 -25.26 4.34
CA GLU A 159 42.61 -26.18 5.41
C GLU A 159 42.82 -27.62 4.89
N VAL A 160 41.88 -28.14 4.09
CA VAL A 160 41.98 -29.50 3.52
C VAL A 160 43.17 -29.60 2.57
N THR A 161 43.37 -28.61 1.68
CA THR A 161 44.51 -28.60 0.76
C THR A 161 45.84 -28.52 1.50
N THR A 162 45.92 -27.74 2.59
CA THR A 162 47.12 -27.63 3.42
C THR A 162 47.44 -28.96 4.09
N LYS A 163 46.43 -29.68 4.62
CA LYS A 163 46.62 -31.02 5.21
C LYS A 163 47.12 -32.04 4.19
N HIS A 164 46.57 -32.03 2.97
CA HIS A 164 47.04 -32.92 1.90
C HIS A 164 48.45 -32.57 1.43
N LEU A 165 48.78 -31.27 1.36
CA LEU A 165 50.12 -30.81 1.01
C LEU A 165 51.13 -31.24 2.08
N ASP A 166 50.85 -31.04 3.37
CA ASP A 166 51.70 -31.48 4.49
C ASP A 166 51.93 -32.99 4.45
N ALA A 167 50.86 -33.79 4.29
CA ALA A 167 50.98 -35.24 4.18
C ALA A 167 51.82 -35.68 2.97
N SER A 168 51.71 -34.96 1.84
CA SER A 168 52.49 -35.25 0.63
C SER A 168 53.97 -34.87 0.83
N LEU A 169 54.24 -33.70 1.41
CA LEU A 169 55.59 -33.24 1.74
C LEU A 169 56.28 -34.20 2.73
N ARG A 170 55.59 -34.66 3.77
CA ARG A 170 56.13 -35.65 4.72
C ARG A 170 56.50 -36.96 4.02
N ARG A 171 55.67 -37.43 3.09
CA ARG A 171 55.98 -38.64 2.30
C ARG A 171 57.19 -38.41 1.40
N LEU A 172 57.23 -37.29 0.68
CA LEU A 172 58.36 -36.94 -0.18
C LEU A 172 59.67 -36.82 0.63
N ALA A 173 59.64 -36.17 1.79
CA ALA A 173 60.80 -36.10 2.68
C ALA A 173 61.24 -37.51 3.15
N GLY A 174 60.30 -38.39 3.46
CA GLY A 174 60.61 -39.80 3.78
C GLY A 174 61.29 -40.54 2.63
N TRP A 175 60.82 -40.34 1.38
CA TRP A 175 61.45 -40.89 0.19
C TRP A 175 62.85 -40.30 -0.07
N GLN A 176 63.03 -39.00 0.16
CA GLN A 176 64.33 -38.33 0.03
C GLN A 176 65.34 -38.92 1.02
N VAL A 177 64.94 -39.15 2.27
CA VAL A 177 65.80 -39.83 3.27
C VAL A 177 66.11 -41.27 2.86
N TYR A 178 65.12 -42.02 2.36
CA TYR A 178 65.31 -43.40 1.92
C TYR A 178 66.25 -43.52 0.71
N LEU A 179 66.15 -42.59 -0.25
CA LEU A 179 66.98 -42.53 -1.45
C LEU A 179 68.30 -41.75 -1.24
N ASN A 180 68.59 -41.31 -0.01
CA ASN A 180 69.77 -40.51 0.33
C ASN A 180 69.94 -39.28 -0.59
N GLU A 181 68.83 -38.56 -0.82
CA GLU A 181 68.71 -37.39 -1.70
C GLU A 181 69.02 -37.63 -3.19
N GLN A 182 69.26 -38.87 -3.60
CA GLN A 182 69.43 -39.20 -5.01
C GLN A 182 68.09 -39.17 -5.74
N THR A 183 68.09 -38.56 -6.92
CA THR A 183 66.92 -38.54 -7.80
C THR A 183 66.84 -39.90 -8.50
N PRO A 184 65.71 -40.61 -8.42
CA PRO A 184 65.56 -41.87 -9.14
C PRO A 184 65.54 -41.60 -10.65
N GLU A 185 66.45 -42.24 -11.39
CA GLU A 185 66.43 -42.27 -12.85
C GLU A 185 65.29 -43.20 -13.30
N LEU A 186 64.18 -42.60 -13.72
CA LEU A 186 63.01 -43.32 -14.22
C LEU A 186 63.08 -43.45 -15.74
N SER A 187 62.75 -44.62 -16.28
CA SER A 187 62.51 -44.75 -17.72
C SER A 187 61.21 -44.03 -18.12
N ALA A 188 61.05 -43.70 -19.40
CA ALA A 188 59.84 -43.04 -19.90
C ALA A 188 58.54 -43.82 -19.60
N GLU A 189 58.60 -45.15 -19.54
CA GLU A 189 57.46 -46.00 -19.17
C GLU A 189 57.14 -45.89 -17.67
N GLN A 190 58.17 -45.84 -16.82
CA GLN A 190 58.01 -45.69 -15.37
C GLN A 190 57.53 -44.29 -14.98
N GLU A 191 57.97 -43.26 -15.69
CA GLU A 191 57.50 -41.89 -15.53
C GLU A 191 56.03 -41.74 -15.96
N SER A 192 55.63 -42.38 -17.06
CA SER A 192 54.22 -42.42 -17.49
C SER A 192 53.33 -43.12 -16.46
N GLU A 193 53.77 -44.22 -15.86
CA GLU A 193 53.00 -44.92 -14.82
C GLU A 193 52.92 -44.11 -13.52
N ALA A 194 54.02 -43.45 -13.13
CA ALA A 194 54.03 -42.54 -11.99
C ALA A 194 53.04 -41.37 -12.19
N ASN A 195 52.98 -40.79 -13.39
CA ASN A 195 52.03 -39.75 -13.73
C ASN A 195 50.57 -40.23 -13.66
N ARG A 196 50.26 -41.43 -14.16
CA ARG A 196 48.92 -42.03 -14.03
C ARG A 196 48.50 -42.23 -12.58
N ILE A 197 49.43 -42.70 -11.74
CA ILE A 197 49.19 -42.86 -10.30
C ILE A 197 48.95 -41.49 -9.65
N ALA A 198 49.76 -40.48 -9.98
CA ALA A 198 49.60 -39.12 -9.46
C ALA A 198 48.26 -38.50 -9.87
N GLU A 199 47.84 -38.64 -11.13
CA GLU A 199 46.54 -38.17 -11.61
C GLU A 199 45.37 -38.85 -10.90
N LYS A 200 45.47 -40.17 -10.66
CA LYS A 200 44.44 -40.90 -9.92
C LYS A 200 44.35 -40.39 -8.47
N ARG A 201 45.48 -40.20 -7.79
CA ARG A 201 45.51 -39.65 -6.43
C ARG A 201 45.02 -38.21 -6.36
N MET A 202 45.34 -37.40 -7.37
CA MET A 202 44.82 -36.03 -7.47
C MET A 202 43.29 -36.02 -7.61
N ARG A 203 42.72 -36.93 -8.40
CA ARG A 203 41.26 -37.08 -8.51
C ARG A 203 40.63 -37.46 -7.17
N GLU A 204 41.18 -38.44 -6.46
CA GLU A 204 40.71 -38.84 -5.12
C GLU A 204 40.73 -37.66 -4.12
N ILE A 205 41.79 -36.84 -4.13
CA ILE A 205 41.91 -35.64 -3.29
C ILE A 205 40.85 -34.59 -3.66
N GLN A 206 40.64 -34.35 -4.96
CA GLN A 206 39.61 -33.41 -5.41
C GLN A 206 38.20 -33.87 -5.02
N GLU A 207 37.90 -35.16 -5.10
CA GLU A 207 36.63 -35.73 -4.65
C GLU A 207 36.44 -35.59 -3.14
N ALA A 208 37.48 -35.85 -2.34
CA ALA A 208 37.44 -35.64 -0.89
C ALA A 208 37.16 -34.17 -0.53
N ILE A 209 37.82 -33.22 -1.22
CA ILE A 209 37.56 -31.78 -1.05
C ILE A 209 36.10 -31.44 -1.39
N ARG A 210 35.59 -31.94 -2.53
CA ARG A 210 34.19 -31.71 -2.93
C ARG A 210 33.21 -32.29 -1.92
N ALA A 211 33.46 -33.48 -1.39
CA ALA A 211 32.59 -34.13 -0.41
C ALA A 211 32.52 -33.32 0.91
N VAL A 212 33.65 -32.79 1.38
CA VAL A 212 33.69 -31.94 2.58
C VAL A 212 32.95 -30.61 2.34
N LEU A 213 33.15 -29.99 1.18
CA LEU A 213 32.44 -28.76 0.81
C LEU A 213 30.93 -28.98 0.72
N ALA A 214 30.49 -30.06 0.06
CA ALA A 214 29.07 -30.40 -0.06
C ALA A 214 28.43 -30.66 1.32
N LYS A 215 29.13 -31.39 2.21
CA LYS A 215 28.66 -31.63 3.58
C LYS A 215 28.50 -30.32 4.36
N HIS A 216 29.46 -29.39 4.24
CA HIS A 216 29.38 -28.10 4.91
C HIS A 216 28.24 -27.23 4.36
N GLU A 217 28.06 -27.22 3.04
CA GLU A 217 26.96 -26.51 2.39
C GLU A 217 25.58 -27.05 2.80
N MET A 218 25.45 -28.38 2.96
CA MET A 218 24.21 -29.02 3.44
C MET A 218 23.91 -28.72 4.92
N MET A 219 24.93 -28.55 5.75
CA MET A 219 24.76 -28.24 7.19
C MET A 219 24.69 -26.74 7.48
N SER A 220 25.00 -25.89 6.50
CA SER A 220 24.84 -24.45 6.64
C SER A 220 23.36 -24.07 6.53
N PRO A 221 22.82 -23.21 7.41
CA PRO A 221 21.43 -22.80 7.33
C PRO A 221 21.17 -22.15 5.97
N ARG A 222 20.30 -22.78 5.16
CA ARG A 222 19.82 -22.21 3.91
C ARG A 222 19.13 -20.89 4.24
N ASN A 223 19.66 -19.80 3.68
CA ASN A 223 19.04 -18.47 3.75
C ASN A 223 17.63 -18.57 3.12
N ILE A 224 16.62 -18.70 3.97
CA ILE A 224 15.23 -18.31 3.67
C ILE A 224 14.99 -17.03 4.45
#